data_AF-X0VD97-F1
#
_entry.id   AF-X0VD97-F1
#
_cell.length_a   1.000
_cell.length_b   1.000
_cell.length_c   1.000
_cell.angle_alpha   90.00
_cell.angle_beta   90.00
_cell.angle_gamma   90.00
#
_symmetry.space_group_name_H-M   'P 1'
#
loop_
_entity.id
_entity.type
_entity.pdbx_description
1 polymer ?
#
loop_
_entity_poly.entity_id
_entity_poly.type
_entity_poly.pdbx_seq_one_letter_code
_entity_poly.pdbx_strand_id
1 'polypeptide(L)'
;MTVNTTDTQTSTIADGIAVEFLYDFQSLSGTWVFAYTQDPTTLIKTPRTDIAVTLNADQETSPGGTVTFDTAPVLNQIVVVYRQVPVNQLTDYTAYDAFPAESTEDALDKLTMISQQNVATDPLPAFTSPLLIDNESSSTS
;
A
#
# COMPACT_ATOMS: atom_id res chain seq x y z
N MET A 1 -7.26 11.66 -11.71
CA MET A 1 -5.86 11.19 -11.78
C MET A 1 -5.88 9.87 -12.56
N THR A 2 -4.76 9.21 -12.80
CA THR A 2 -4.70 7.84 -13.28
C THR A 2 -3.62 7.11 -12.52
N VAL A 3 -3.96 5.97 -11.92
CA VAL A 3 -2.98 5.15 -11.21
C VAL A 3 -2.00 4.51 -12.21
N ASN A 4 -0.77 5.03 -12.27
CA ASN A 4 0.24 4.65 -13.27
C ASN A 4 1.44 3.87 -12.67
N THR A 5 1.49 3.73 -11.36
CA THR A 5 2.49 2.93 -10.65
C THR A 5 1.86 1.71 -9.97
N THR A 6 2.62 0.62 -9.86
CA THR A 6 2.26 -0.57 -9.10
C THR A 6 2.81 -0.56 -7.68
N ASP A 7 3.73 0.35 -7.38
CA ASP A 7 4.32 0.45 -6.05
C ASP A 7 3.29 1.00 -5.05
N THR A 8 3.23 0.37 -3.89
CA THR A 8 2.31 0.74 -2.79
C THR A 8 3.04 1.07 -1.50
N GLN A 9 4.36 0.88 -1.50
CA GLN A 9 5.23 1.12 -0.37
C GLN A 9 6.66 1.40 -0.85
N THR A 10 7.42 2.10 -0.02
CA THR A 10 8.86 2.26 -0.15
C THR A 10 9.53 1.95 1.19
N SER A 11 10.80 1.55 1.15
CA SER A 11 11.57 1.23 2.35
C SER A 11 12.95 1.86 2.31
N THR A 12 13.43 2.36 3.45
CA THR A 12 14.76 2.98 3.57
C THR A 12 15.37 2.63 4.93
N ILE A 13 16.70 2.50 5.00
CA ILE A 13 17.40 2.29 6.27
C ILE A 13 17.62 3.64 6.93
N ALA A 14 17.22 3.77 8.19
CA ALA A 14 17.40 4.99 8.97
C ALA A 14 18.86 5.19 9.41
N ASP A 15 19.30 6.45 9.38
CA ASP A 15 20.62 6.90 9.84
C ASP A 15 20.61 7.42 11.29
N GLY A 16 19.45 7.42 11.96
CA GLY A 16 19.30 7.96 13.31
C GLY A 16 19.13 9.48 13.38
N ILE A 17 19.08 10.19 12.25
CA ILE A 17 19.09 11.66 12.18
C ILE A 17 17.98 12.18 11.27
N ALA A 18 17.79 11.58 10.09
CA ALA A 18 16.79 12.00 9.13
C ALA A 18 15.38 11.84 9.70
N VAL A 19 14.58 12.89 9.53
CA VAL A 19 13.15 12.91 9.90
C VAL A 19 12.25 12.97 8.68
N GLU A 20 12.77 13.31 7.51
CA GLU A 20 12.01 13.40 6.26
C GLU A 20 12.32 12.20 5.37
N PHE A 21 11.27 11.50 4.96
CA PHE A 21 11.33 10.33 4.10
C PHE A 21 10.43 10.54 2.89
N LEU A 22 11.02 10.50 1.70
CA LEU A 22 10.30 10.63 0.45
C LEU A 22 9.68 9.30 0.05
N TYR A 23 8.52 9.37 -0.59
CA TYR A 23 7.89 8.26 -1.29
C TYR A 23 7.36 8.75 -2.64
N ASP A 24 7.21 7.82 -3.58
CA ASP A 24 6.94 8.07 -5.00
C ASP A 24 5.66 7.38 -5.50
N PHE A 25 4.95 6.64 -4.66
CA PHE A 25 3.66 6.06 -5.02
C PHE A 25 2.50 7.05 -4.89
N GLN A 26 1.51 6.95 -5.77
CA GLN A 26 0.34 7.83 -5.79
C GLN A 26 -0.55 7.64 -4.55
N SER A 27 -1.14 8.72 -4.03
CA SER A 27 -2.23 8.64 -3.05
C SER A 27 -3.25 9.75 -3.26
N LEU A 28 -4.54 9.41 -3.23
CA LEU A 28 -5.63 10.40 -3.28
C LEU A 28 -5.74 11.22 -1.98
N SER A 29 -5.15 10.74 -0.87
CA SER A 29 -5.19 11.45 0.42
C SER A 29 -3.94 11.16 1.24
N GLY A 30 -3.39 12.19 1.89
CA GLY A 30 -2.29 12.03 2.85
C GLY A 30 -2.72 11.21 4.08
N THR A 31 -4.02 11.15 4.38
CA THR A 31 -4.56 10.34 5.49
C THR A 31 -4.50 8.84 5.23
N TRP A 32 -4.20 8.42 4.00
CA TRP A 32 -4.08 7.02 3.60
C TRP A 32 -2.62 6.57 3.54
N VAL A 33 -1.67 7.44 3.89
CA VAL A 33 -0.25 7.12 3.92
C VAL A 33 0.17 6.93 5.38
N PHE A 34 0.82 5.82 5.64
CA PHE A 34 1.25 5.42 6.98
C PHE A 34 2.72 5.04 6.94
N ALA A 35 3.34 4.98 8.12
CA ALA A 35 4.70 4.48 8.27
C ALA A 35 4.82 3.53 9.46
N TYR A 36 5.73 2.57 9.34
CA TYR A 36 6.21 1.78 10.47
C TYR A 36 7.73 1.68 10.42
N THR A 37 8.35 1.49 11.58
CA THR A 37 9.74 1.06 11.65
C THR A 37 9.80 -0.45 11.87
N GLN A 38 10.80 -1.08 11.31
CA GLN A 38 11.06 -2.51 11.48
C GLN A 38 12.48 -2.71 11.99
N ASP A 39 12.60 -3.53 13.02
CA ASP A 39 13.90 -3.96 13.52
C ASP A 39 14.54 -4.95 12.52
N PRO A 40 15.79 -4.73 12.07
CA PRO A 40 16.42 -5.55 11.03
C PRO A 40 16.74 -6.97 11.51
N THR A 41 16.79 -7.22 12.82
CA THR A 41 17.14 -8.51 13.41
C THR A 41 15.89 -9.30 13.83
N THR A 42 14.99 -8.66 14.58
CA THR A 42 13.78 -9.30 15.12
C THR A 42 12.61 -9.26 14.15
N LEU A 43 12.69 -8.45 13.09
CA LEU A 43 11.64 -8.23 12.08
C LEU A 43 10.31 -7.71 12.66
N ILE A 44 10.32 -7.22 13.90
CA ILE A 44 9.15 -6.63 14.55
C ILE A 44 8.84 -5.30 13.87
N LYS A 45 7.59 -5.15 13.44
CA LYS A 45 7.05 -3.91 12.85
C LYS A 45 6.37 -3.08 13.93
N THR A 46 6.78 -1.83 14.07
CA THR A 46 6.23 -0.86 15.03
C THR A 46 5.59 0.30 14.27
N PRO A 47 4.25 0.41 14.26
CA PRO A 47 3.55 1.53 13.64
C PRO A 47 4.01 2.87 14.21
N ARG A 48 4.10 3.90 13.36
CA ARG A 48 4.46 5.25 13.76
C ARG A 48 3.23 6.14 13.72
N THR A 49 2.96 6.81 14.82
CA THR A 49 1.83 7.73 14.98
C THR A 49 2.28 9.19 15.04
N ASP A 50 3.58 9.41 15.15
CA ASP A 50 4.26 10.70 15.25
C ASP A 50 4.77 11.15 13.88
N ILE A 51 3.90 11.08 12.89
CA ILE A 51 4.20 11.43 11.50
C ILE A 51 3.23 12.48 10.96
N ALA A 52 3.75 13.34 10.09
CA ALA A 52 2.99 14.23 9.25
C ALA A 52 3.22 13.86 7.78
N VAL A 53 2.16 13.85 6.97
CA VAL A 53 2.23 13.51 5.54
C VAL A 53 1.93 14.74 4.71
N THR A 54 2.83 15.07 3.80
CA THR A 54 2.63 16.08 2.76
C THR A 54 2.65 15.39 1.41
N LEU A 55 1.54 15.49 0.67
CA LEU A 55 1.49 15.03 -0.72
C LEU A 55 2.19 16.04 -1.63
N ASN A 56 2.81 15.57 -2.70
CA ASN A 56 3.16 16.44 -3.83
C ASN A 56 1.89 17.08 -4.40
N ALA A 57 2.03 18.31 -4.91
CA ALA A 57 0.90 19.10 -5.41
C ALA A 57 0.14 18.43 -6.58
N ASP A 58 0.84 17.64 -7.38
CA ASP A 58 0.26 16.91 -8.50
C ASP A 58 0.67 15.43 -8.44
N GLN A 59 -0.29 14.59 -8.08
CA GLN A 59 -0.10 13.13 -7.99
C GLN A 59 -0.12 12.43 -9.36
N GLU A 60 -0.43 13.12 -10.46
CA GLU A 60 -0.37 12.57 -11.81
C GLU A 60 1.05 12.59 -12.35
N THR A 61 1.67 13.78 -12.33
CA THR A 61 2.98 14.01 -12.96
C THR A 61 4.15 13.85 -11.99
N SER A 62 3.91 14.01 -10.68
CA SER A 62 4.92 13.91 -9.63
C SER A 62 4.35 13.15 -8.42
N PRO A 63 4.07 11.86 -8.59
CA PRO A 63 3.40 11.07 -7.56
C PRO A 63 4.18 11.04 -6.23
N GLY A 64 3.48 10.79 -5.14
CA GLY A 64 4.08 10.62 -3.83
C GLY A 64 4.17 11.89 -3.00
N GLY A 65 5.21 12.01 -2.18
CA GLY A 65 5.36 13.12 -1.25
C GLY A 65 6.37 12.83 -0.16
N THR A 66 6.21 13.51 0.98
CA THR A 66 7.10 13.41 2.13
C THR A 66 6.33 12.96 3.36
N VAL A 67 6.88 11.97 4.07
CA VAL A 67 6.52 11.65 5.45
C VAL A 67 7.57 12.25 6.37
N THR A 68 7.14 13.13 7.26
CA THR A 68 7.99 13.79 8.26
C THR A 68 7.70 13.21 9.63
N PHE A 69 8.73 12.74 10.32
CA PHE A 69 8.67 12.15 11.66
C PHE A 69 8.96 13.23 12.71
N ASP A 70 8.21 13.26 13.81
CA ASP A 70 8.52 14.16 14.93
C ASP A 70 9.83 13.75 15.63
N THR A 71 10.09 12.44 15.69
CA THR A 71 11.33 11.86 16.22
C THR A 71 12.00 10.96 15.19
N ALA A 72 13.27 11.21 14.91
CA ALA A 72 14.04 10.41 13.97
C ALA A 72 13.98 8.90 14.32
N PRO A 73 13.73 8.01 13.35
CA PRO A 73 13.84 6.56 13.55
C PRO A 73 15.24 6.16 14.03
N VAL A 74 15.33 5.10 14.84
CA VAL A 74 16.61 4.66 15.42
C VAL A 74 17.56 4.19 14.30
N LEU A 75 18.85 4.48 14.45
CA LEU A 75 19.90 4.04 13.52
C LEU A 75 19.75 2.55 13.16
N ASN A 76 19.86 2.24 11.87
CA ASN A 76 19.73 0.92 11.26
C ASN A 76 18.31 0.30 11.31
N GLN A 77 17.29 0.99 11.81
CA GLN A 77 15.91 0.52 11.60
C GLN A 77 15.51 0.67 10.12
N ILE A 78 14.67 -0.25 9.65
CA ILE A 78 14.06 -0.14 8.32
C ILE A 78 12.79 0.69 8.48
N VAL A 79 12.75 1.84 7.84
CA VAL A 79 11.55 2.67 7.73
C VAL A 79 10.78 2.21 6.52
N VAL A 80 9.50 1.90 6.69
CA VAL A 80 8.59 1.57 5.58
C VAL A 80 7.47 2.58 5.57
N VAL A 81 7.29 3.24 4.44
CA VAL A 81 6.16 4.12 4.14
C VAL A 81 5.26 3.39 3.17
N TYR A 82 3.96 3.33 3.44
CA TYR A 82 3.01 2.53 2.67
C TYR A 82 1.63 3.19 2.59
N ARG A 83 0.89 2.82 1.55
CA ARG A 83 -0.49 3.24 1.34
C ARG A 83 -1.47 2.23 1.95
N GLN A 84 -2.47 2.72 2.68
CA GLN A 84 -3.62 1.96 3.13
C GLN A 84 -4.93 2.71 2.81
N VAL A 85 -5.60 2.28 1.74
CA VAL A 85 -6.82 2.89 1.22
C VAL A 85 -8.06 2.32 1.92
N PRO A 86 -9.00 3.17 2.39
CA PRO A 86 -10.29 2.72 2.90
C PRO A 86 -11.11 2.01 1.83
N VAL A 87 -11.62 0.82 2.13
CA VAL A 87 -12.37 -0.04 1.20
C VAL A 87 -13.84 0.33 1.02
N ASN A 88 -14.24 1.55 1.40
CA ASN A 88 -15.60 2.05 1.20
C ASN A 88 -15.79 2.63 -0.20
N GLN A 89 -16.99 2.48 -0.76
CA GLN A 89 -17.40 3.13 -1.99
C GLN A 89 -18.39 4.24 -1.60
N LEU A 90 -18.03 5.50 -1.91
CA LEU A 90 -18.78 6.69 -1.48
C LEU A 90 -19.37 7.50 -2.65
N THR A 91 -19.05 7.12 -3.89
CA THR A 91 -19.56 7.81 -5.08
C THR A 91 -21.04 7.46 -5.26
N ASP A 92 -21.90 8.46 -5.18
CA ASP A 92 -23.34 8.33 -5.39
C ASP A 92 -23.75 9.08 -6.65
N TYR A 93 -24.60 8.46 -7.48
CA TYR A 93 -25.06 9.05 -8.74
C TYR A 93 -26.50 9.52 -8.62
N THR A 94 -26.72 10.76 -9.05
CA THR A 94 -28.08 11.30 -9.14
C THR A 94 -28.73 10.82 -10.44
N ALA A 95 -29.93 10.27 -10.34
CA ALA A 95 -30.68 9.81 -11.51
C ALA A 95 -30.98 10.97 -12.47
N TYR A 96 -30.90 10.69 -13.77
CA TYR A 96 -31.15 11.64 -14.87
C TYR A 96 -30.16 12.79 -15.00
N ASP A 97 -29.10 12.81 -14.19
CA ASP A 97 -27.99 13.74 -14.38
C ASP A 97 -27.02 13.23 -15.45
N ALA A 98 -26.20 14.13 -15.99
CA ALA A 98 -25.10 13.76 -16.86
C ALA A 98 -24.09 12.90 -16.09
N PHE A 99 -23.48 11.94 -16.79
CA PHE A 99 -22.48 11.06 -16.17
C PHE A 99 -21.24 11.86 -15.74
N PRO A 100 -20.89 11.91 -14.44
CA PRO A 100 -19.78 12.72 -13.95
C PRO A 100 -18.45 11.98 -14.19
N ALA A 101 -17.81 12.28 -15.31
CA ALA A 101 -16.58 11.59 -15.72
C ALA A 101 -15.47 11.68 -14.65
N GLU A 102 -15.19 12.87 -14.11
CA GLU A 102 -14.14 13.06 -13.10
C GLU A 102 -14.38 12.23 -11.83
N SER A 103 -15.58 12.30 -11.26
CA SER A 103 -15.92 11.52 -10.06
C SER A 103 -15.94 10.01 -10.30
N THR A 104 -16.18 9.60 -11.55
CA THR A 104 -16.08 8.20 -11.95
C THR A 104 -14.62 7.77 -11.99
N GLU A 105 -13.76 8.53 -12.65
CA GLU A 105 -12.33 8.23 -12.74
C GLU A 105 -11.69 8.17 -11.34
N ASP A 106 -12.01 9.11 -10.45
CA ASP A 106 -11.50 9.09 -9.07
C ASP A 106 -11.96 7.83 -8.30
N ALA A 107 -13.17 7.35 -8.57
CA ALA A 107 -13.68 6.10 -7.97
C ALA A 107 -12.95 4.87 -8.54
N LEU A 108 -12.64 4.87 -9.84
CA LEU A 108 -11.88 3.81 -10.50
C LEU A 108 -10.41 3.78 -10.04
N ASP A 109 -9.79 4.94 -9.89
CA ASP A 109 -8.45 5.09 -9.30
C ASP A 109 -8.42 4.51 -7.89
N LYS A 110 -9.39 4.88 -7.05
CA LYS A 110 -9.49 4.34 -5.69
C LYS A 110 -9.63 2.81 -5.68
N LEU A 111 -10.49 2.25 -6.53
CA LEU A 111 -10.65 0.80 -6.66
C LEU A 111 -9.36 0.12 -7.14
N THR A 112 -8.63 0.74 -8.06
CA THR A 112 -7.33 0.25 -8.53
C THR A 112 -6.32 0.22 -7.39
N MET A 113 -6.24 1.28 -6.59
CA MET A 113 -5.36 1.34 -5.43
C MET A 113 -5.72 0.28 -4.37
N ILE A 114 -7.00 0.02 -4.12
CA ILE A 114 -7.47 -1.05 -3.21
C ILE A 114 -7.05 -2.42 -3.74
N SER A 115 -7.19 -2.65 -5.05
CA SER A 115 -6.77 -3.91 -5.68
C SER A 115 -5.27 -4.15 -5.52
N GLN A 116 -4.45 -3.14 -5.82
CA GLN A 116 -2.99 -3.20 -5.63
C GLN A 116 -2.61 -3.52 -4.17
N GLN A 117 -3.29 -2.89 -3.22
CA GLN A 117 -3.08 -3.13 -1.78
C GLN A 117 -3.37 -4.59 -1.39
N ASN A 118 -4.47 -5.17 -1.89
CA ASN A 118 -4.83 -6.55 -1.55
C ASN A 118 -3.79 -7.56 -2.05
N VAL A 119 -3.18 -7.30 -3.21
CA VAL A 119 -2.05 -8.10 -3.72
C VAL A 119 -0.82 -7.96 -2.82
N ALA A 120 -0.52 -6.75 -2.35
CA ALA A 120 0.63 -6.51 -1.46
C ALA A 120 0.49 -7.17 -0.09
N THR A 121 -0.73 -7.32 0.44
CA THR A 121 -0.99 -7.95 1.75
C THR A 121 -0.97 -9.47 1.73
N ASP A 122 -1.13 -10.11 0.58
CA ASP A 122 -1.19 -11.57 0.43
C ASP A 122 -0.15 -12.05 -0.61
N PRO A 123 1.13 -12.26 -0.22
CA PRO A 123 2.17 -12.52 -1.20
C PRO A 123 2.05 -13.86 -1.96
N LEU A 124 1.22 -14.83 -1.55
CA LEU A 124 0.90 -16.02 -2.36
C LEU A 124 -0.39 -16.70 -1.85
N PRO A 125 -1.38 -17.04 -2.70
CA PRO A 125 -2.35 -18.04 -2.32
C PRO A 125 -1.62 -19.39 -2.32
N ALA A 126 -1.53 -20.03 -1.14
CA ALA A 126 -1.16 -21.43 -1.04
C ALA A 126 -2.26 -22.30 -1.68
N PHE A 127 -2.29 -22.37 -3.02
CA PHE A 127 -2.93 -23.47 -3.73
C PHE A 127 -2.00 -24.68 -3.64
N THR A 128 -1.84 -25.23 -2.43
CA THR A 128 -1.51 -26.65 -2.34
C THR A 128 -2.76 -27.38 -2.80
N SER A 129 -2.81 -27.71 -4.10
CA SER A 129 -3.75 -28.73 -4.57
C SER A 129 -3.62 -29.92 -3.63
N PRO A 130 -4.72 -30.45 -3.05
CA PRO A 130 -4.61 -31.66 -2.26
C PRO A 130 -4.06 -32.74 -3.19
N LEU A 131 -2.89 -33.30 -2.82
CA LEU A 131 -2.36 -34.50 -3.46
C LEU A 131 -3.47 -35.55 -3.45
N LEU A 132 -4.04 -35.85 -4.62
CA LEU A 132 -4.75 -37.10 -4.83
C LEU A 132 -3.69 -38.19 -4.62
N ILE A 133 -3.70 -38.77 -3.41
CA ILE A 133 -3.06 -40.07 -3.20
C ILE A 133 -3.96 -41.05 -3.92
N ASP A 134 -3.68 -41.27 -5.21
CA ASP A 134 -4.17 -42.45 -5.90
C ASP A 134 -3.48 -43.64 -5.24
N ASN A 135 -4.19 -44.25 -4.29
CA ASN A 135 -3.83 -45.52 -3.69
C ASN A 135 -4.01 -46.60 -4.76
N GLU A 136 -3.05 -46.70 -5.68
CA GLU A 136 -2.89 -47.85 -6.56
C GLU A 136 -2.48 -49.05 -5.70
N SER A 137 -3.47 -49.71 -5.12
CA SER A 137 -3.32 -51.06 -4.60
C SER A 137 -3.14 -52.01 -5.78
N SER A 138 -1.91 -52.08 -6.28
CA SER A 138 -1.41 -53.17 -7.11
C SER A 138 -1.44 -54.46 -6.28
N SER A 139 -2.59 -55.15 -6.29
CA SER A 139 -2.67 -56.53 -5.82
C SER A 139 -2.03 -57.41 -6.88
N THR A 140 -0.84 -57.89 -6.58
CA THR A 140 -0.23 -59.01 -7.28
C THR A 140 -1.05 -60.27 -7.01
N SER A 141 -1.52 -60.91 -8.07
CA SER A 141 -1.92 -62.32 -8.14
C SER A 141 -1.56 -62.85 -9.50
#